data_AF-A0A7K8YD35-F1
#
_entry.id   AF-A0A7K8YD35-F1
#
_cell.length_a   1.000
_cell.length_b   1.000
_cell.length_c   1.000
_cell.angle_alpha   90.00
_cell.angle_beta   90.00
_cell.angle_gamma   90.00
#
_symmetry.space_group_name_H-M   'P 1'
#
loop_
_entity.id
_entity.type
_entity.pdbx_description
1 polymer ?
#
loop_
_entity_poly.entity_id
_entity_poly.type
_entity_poly.pdbx_seq_one_letter_code
_entity_poly.pdbx_strand_id
1 'polypeptide(L)'
;GTVTRLRLSRSKKTGGSKGYGFIEFESDDVAKIVADTMNNYLFSERLLKCQFLPPERVHENLFKDCNKMFRKPSRPAVRRYNRVRSLVEKARMTQRLLRKERLLRKRLADKGLHYDFPGFATQELCKNRKKVKTSKKRKPNVSLISQDPTPVCTPAVLERRKAAQVDDDAEDDEVTLRLPPASVNNAMQRPKKLPRKRPNLKIQ
;
A
#
# COMPACT_ATOMS: atom_id res chain seq x y z
N GLY A 1 -28.23 -22.83 12.08
CA GLY A 1 -28.08 -22.82 13.55
C GLY A 1 -27.96 -21.40 14.06
N THR A 2 -28.07 -21.22 15.38
CA THR A 2 -27.99 -19.94 16.07
C THR A 2 -26.57 -19.37 16.02
N VAL A 3 -26.44 -18.07 15.74
CA VAL A 3 -25.16 -17.34 15.79
C VAL A 3 -25.05 -16.61 17.12
N THR A 4 -24.00 -16.88 17.89
CA THR A 4 -23.76 -16.26 19.20
C THR A 4 -22.96 -14.97 19.07
N ARG A 5 -21.83 -14.98 18.35
CA ARG A 5 -20.96 -13.81 18.18
C ARG A 5 -20.55 -13.62 16.73
N LEU A 6 -20.53 -12.37 16.29
CA LEU A 6 -20.05 -11.98 14.96
C LEU A 6 -19.03 -10.85 15.09
N ARG A 7 -17.90 -10.98 14.39
CA ARG A 7 -16.90 -9.91 14.29
C ARG A 7 -16.45 -9.72 12.85
N LEU A 8 -16.73 -8.55 12.30
CA LEU A 8 -16.14 -8.10 11.04
C LEU A 8 -14.83 -7.35 11.30
N SER A 9 -13.73 -7.80 10.70
CA SER A 9 -12.45 -7.12 10.85
C SER A 9 -12.42 -5.83 10.02
N ARG A 10 -12.08 -4.71 10.68
CA ARG A 10 -12.05 -3.37 10.07
C ARG A 10 -10.70 -2.67 10.25
N SER A 11 -10.39 -1.75 9.35
CA SER A 11 -9.19 -0.91 9.42
C SER A 11 -9.31 0.14 10.52
N LYS A 12 -8.34 0.21 11.43
CA LYS A 12 -8.29 1.26 12.48
C LYS A 12 -8.14 2.67 11.90
N LYS A 13 -7.60 2.80 10.67
CA LYS A 13 -7.30 4.10 10.06
C LYS A 13 -8.51 4.72 9.35
N THR A 14 -9.30 3.90 8.65
CA THR A 14 -10.44 4.34 7.82
C THR A 14 -11.79 3.85 8.33
N GLY A 15 -11.82 2.77 9.11
CA GLY A 15 -13.05 2.10 9.53
C GLY A 15 -13.69 1.20 8.45
N GLY A 16 -13.08 1.08 7.27
CA GLY A 16 -13.53 0.15 6.22
C GLY A 16 -13.31 -1.31 6.61
N SER A 17 -14.03 -2.24 5.97
CA SER A 17 -13.80 -3.68 6.12
C SER A 17 -12.42 -4.07 5.59
N LYS A 18 -11.82 -5.11 6.19
CA LYS A 18 -10.58 -5.71 5.70
C LYS A 18 -10.81 -6.89 4.75
N GLY A 19 -12.07 -7.29 4.56
CA GLY A 19 -12.44 -8.42 3.70
C GLY A 19 -12.47 -9.78 4.40
N TYR A 20 -12.38 -9.83 5.73
CA TYR A 20 -12.54 -11.06 6.51
C TYR A 20 -13.29 -10.78 7.82
N GLY A 21 -13.90 -11.81 8.37
CA GLY A 21 -14.64 -11.78 9.63
C GLY A 21 -14.67 -13.16 10.28
N PHE A 22 -15.15 -13.19 11.51
CA PHE A 22 -15.30 -14.39 12.32
C PHE A 22 -16.73 -14.49 12.77
N ILE A 23 -17.27 -15.69 12.72
CA ILE A 23 -18.64 -16.02 13.14
C ILE A 23 -18.49 -17.19 14.11
N GLU A 24 -19.15 -17.08 15.25
CA GLU A 24 -19.28 -18.15 16.21
C GLU A 24 -20.72 -18.67 16.19
N PHE A 25 -20.83 -19.98 16.08
CA PHE A 25 -22.09 -20.68 16.19
C PHE A 25 -22.22 -21.30 17.58
N GLU A 26 -23.45 -21.59 17.98
CA GLU A 26 -23.74 -22.30 19.23
C GLU A 26 -23.26 -23.76 19.22
N SER A 27 -23.18 -24.38 18.04
CA SER A 27 -22.77 -25.78 17.88
C SER A 27 -21.63 -25.91 16.89
N ASP A 28 -20.60 -26.70 17.25
CA ASP A 28 -19.41 -26.92 16.43
C ASP A 28 -19.72 -27.63 15.11
N ASP A 29 -20.68 -28.56 15.11
CA ASP A 29 -21.04 -29.31 13.91
C ASP A 29 -21.70 -28.41 12.86
N VAL A 30 -22.53 -27.47 13.30
CA VAL A 30 -23.11 -26.44 12.43
C VAL A 30 -22.00 -25.58 11.83
N ALA A 31 -20.99 -25.21 12.62
CA ALA A 31 -19.86 -24.42 12.13
C ALA A 31 -19.04 -25.16 11.06
N LYS A 32 -18.83 -26.48 11.22
CA LYS A 32 -18.16 -27.32 10.21
C LYS A 32 -18.97 -27.38 8.91
N ILE A 33 -20.27 -27.70 9.01
CA ILE A 33 -21.16 -27.76 7.85
C ILE A 33 -21.20 -26.42 7.10
N VAL A 34 -21.32 -25.31 7.83
CA VAL A 34 -21.33 -23.97 7.21
C VAL A 34 -19.99 -23.66 6.55
N ALA A 35 -18.86 -24.03 7.18
CA ALA A 35 -17.55 -23.82 6.61
C ALA A 35 -17.40 -24.59 5.29
N ASP A 36 -17.79 -25.87 5.27
CA ASP A 36 -17.65 -26.72 4.09
C ASP A 36 -18.59 -26.30 2.96
N THR A 37 -19.84 -25.96 3.28
CA THR A 37 -20.86 -25.56 2.30
C THR A 37 -20.60 -24.18 1.68
N MET A 38 -20.09 -23.21 2.46
CA MET A 38 -19.84 -21.85 1.98
C MET A 38 -18.42 -21.65 1.45
N ASN A 39 -17.52 -22.62 1.63
CA ASN A 39 -16.17 -22.53 1.10
C ASN A 39 -16.19 -22.59 -0.43
N ASN A 40 -15.48 -21.68 -1.07
CA ASN A 40 -15.43 -21.47 -2.52
C ASN A 40 -16.76 -21.00 -3.14
N TYR A 41 -17.71 -20.52 -2.33
CA TYR A 41 -18.93 -19.93 -2.87
C TYR A 41 -18.63 -18.58 -3.55
N LEU A 42 -19.15 -18.38 -4.76
CA LEU A 42 -19.03 -17.10 -5.46
C LEU A 42 -20.04 -16.10 -4.88
N PHE A 43 -19.54 -15.13 -4.11
CA PHE A 43 -20.38 -14.09 -3.52
C PHE A 43 -20.07 -12.74 -4.17
N SER A 44 -21.02 -12.25 -4.97
CA SER A 44 -20.83 -11.11 -5.85
C SER A 44 -19.64 -11.35 -6.80
N GLU A 45 -18.59 -10.54 -6.71
CA GLU A 45 -17.41 -10.60 -7.58
C GLU A 45 -16.24 -11.37 -6.94
N ARG A 46 -16.43 -12.00 -5.78
CA ARG A 46 -15.35 -12.65 -5.02
C ARG A 46 -15.73 -14.03 -4.53
N LEU A 47 -14.79 -14.96 -4.65
CA LEU A 47 -14.91 -16.27 -4.02
C LEU A 47 -14.73 -16.14 -2.51
N LEU A 48 -15.69 -16.65 -1.75
CA LEU A 48 -15.59 -16.81 -0.32
C LEU A 48 -14.64 -17.97 -0.02
N LYS A 49 -13.77 -17.76 0.95
CA LYS A 49 -12.95 -18.82 1.53
C LYS A 49 -13.39 -18.94 2.99
N CYS A 50 -14.02 -20.05 3.31
CA CYS A 50 -14.53 -20.34 4.64
C CYS A 50 -13.68 -21.49 5.22
N GLN A 51 -13.26 -21.32 6.46
CA GLN A 51 -12.46 -22.32 7.17
C GLN A 51 -13.00 -22.45 8.58
N PHE A 52 -13.14 -23.68 9.05
CA PHE A 52 -13.44 -23.97 10.44
C PHE A 52 -12.21 -23.65 11.30
N LEU A 53 -12.41 -22.91 12.39
CA LEU A 53 -11.34 -22.53 13.31
C LEU A 53 -11.57 -23.22 14.65
N PRO A 54 -10.72 -24.18 15.07
CA PRO A 54 -10.86 -24.84 16.36
C PRO A 54 -10.62 -23.85 17.51
N PRO A 55 -11.20 -24.10 18.69
CA PRO A 55 -11.13 -23.17 19.83
C PRO A 55 -9.68 -22.88 20.28
N GLU A 56 -8.77 -23.83 20.15
CA GLU A 56 -7.35 -23.65 20.50
C GLU A 56 -6.63 -22.58 19.68
N ARG A 57 -7.05 -22.41 18.41
CA ARG A 57 -6.48 -21.39 17.51
C ARG A 57 -7.19 -20.04 17.66
N VAL A 58 -8.31 -19.99 18.38
CA VAL A 58 -9.06 -18.76 18.62
C VAL A 58 -8.33 -17.96 19.70
N HIS A 59 -7.91 -16.75 19.35
CA HIS A 59 -7.33 -15.85 20.33
C HIS A 59 -8.40 -15.37 21.31
N GLU A 60 -8.10 -15.32 22.62
CA GLU A 60 -9.05 -14.92 23.67
C GLU A 60 -9.74 -13.57 23.39
N ASN A 61 -8.99 -12.60 22.85
CA ASN A 61 -9.51 -11.27 22.53
C ASN A 61 -10.19 -11.18 21.14
N LEU A 62 -10.49 -12.32 20.50
CA LEU A 62 -11.10 -12.34 19.17
C LEU A 62 -12.53 -11.82 19.17
N PHE A 63 -13.33 -12.05 20.20
CA PHE A 63 -14.70 -11.53 20.25
C PHE A 63 -14.89 -10.39 21.24
N LYS A 64 -13.79 -9.76 21.67
CA LYS A 64 -13.85 -8.58 22.53
C LYS A 64 -14.66 -7.47 21.85
N ASP A 65 -15.65 -6.95 22.58
CA ASP A 65 -16.56 -5.88 22.13
C ASP A 65 -17.42 -6.23 20.90
N CYS A 66 -17.70 -7.51 20.62
CA CYS A 66 -18.53 -7.90 19.47
C CYS A 66 -19.97 -7.36 19.53
N ASN A 67 -20.53 -7.18 20.73
CA ASN A 67 -21.90 -6.71 20.93
C ASN A 67 -22.05 -5.18 20.77
N LYS A 68 -20.94 -4.44 20.58
CA LYS A 68 -20.99 -2.99 20.42
C LYS A 68 -21.19 -2.62 18.95
N MET A 69 -22.12 -1.72 18.69
CA MET A 69 -22.31 -1.15 17.35
C MET A 69 -21.05 -0.41 16.89
N PHE A 70 -20.54 -0.77 15.72
CA PHE A 70 -19.34 -0.15 15.16
C PHE A 70 -19.60 1.31 14.74
N ARG A 71 -18.80 2.25 15.28
CA ARG A 71 -18.80 3.65 14.85
C ARG A 71 -17.56 3.97 14.03
N LYS A 72 -17.74 4.57 12.85
CA LYS A 72 -16.62 5.02 12.00
C LYS A 72 -15.81 6.09 12.75
N PRO A 73 -14.48 6.08 12.66
CA PRO A 73 -13.65 7.10 13.31
C PRO A 73 -13.96 8.48 12.72
N SER A 74 -14.33 9.45 13.58
CA SER A 74 -14.71 10.82 13.15
C SER A 74 -13.57 11.55 12.42
N ARG A 75 -12.32 11.36 12.86
CA ARG A 75 -11.14 12.03 12.28
C ARG A 75 -10.09 11.02 11.80
N PRO A 76 -10.36 10.28 10.70
CA PRO A 76 -9.52 9.18 10.24
C PRO A 76 -8.11 9.68 9.90
N ALA A 77 -7.10 8.94 10.36
CA ALA A 77 -5.69 9.31 10.20
C ALA A 77 -5.31 9.48 8.73
N VAL A 78 -5.86 8.62 7.84
CA VAL A 78 -5.59 8.67 6.40
C VAL A 78 -5.92 10.04 5.81
N ARG A 79 -7.08 10.61 6.15
CA ARG A 79 -7.48 11.94 5.65
C ARG A 79 -6.53 13.04 6.12
N ARG A 80 -5.95 12.91 7.31
CA ARG A 80 -5.00 13.91 7.84
C ARG A 80 -3.64 13.81 7.15
N TYR A 81 -3.12 12.60 6.95
CA TYR A 81 -1.82 12.39 6.31
C TYR A 81 -1.86 12.68 4.81
N ASN A 82 -2.94 12.27 4.13
CA ASN A 82 -3.11 12.47 2.69
C ASN A 82 -3.73 13.84 2.37
N ARG A 83 -3.90 14.73 3.36
CA ARG A 83 -4.42 16.07 3.13
C ARG A 83 -3.46 16.83 2.21
N VAL A 84 -4.00 17.45 1.18
CA VAL A 84 -3.25 18.39 0.34
C VAL A 84 -2.83 19.58 1.20
N ARG A 85 -1.52 19.79 1.31
CA ARG A 85 -0.95 20.88 2.12
C ARG A 85 -0.99 22.20 1.37
N SER A 86 -1.24 23.28 2.12
CA SER A 86 -1.24 24.64 1.58
C SER A 86 0.17 25.09 1.19
N LEU A 87 0.27 26.17 0.40
CA LEU A 87 1.57 26.76 0.02
C LEU A 87 2.36 27.22 1.25
N VAL A 88 1.68 27.81 2.24
CA VAL A 88 2.30 28.25 3.50
C VAL A 88 2.84 27.06 4.30
N GLU A 89 2.08 25.97 4.39
CA GLU A 89 2.52 24.75 5.06
C GLU A 89 3.73 24.10 4.35
N LYS A 90 3.74 24.15 3.01
CA LYS A 90 4.88 23.71 2.20
C LYS A 90 6.12 24.57 2.46
N ALA A 91 5.99 25.90 2.46
CA ALA A 91 7.11 26.81 2.76
C ALA A 91 7.67 26.60 4.19
N ARG A 92 6.81 26.41 5.20
CA ARG A 92 7.26 26.06 6.56
C ARG A 92 8.01 24.73 6.60
N MET A 93 7.61 23.76 5.80
CA MET A 93 8.30 22.48 5.67
C MET A 93 9.66 22.62 5.01
N THR A 94 9.77 23.37 3.91
CA THR A 94 11.06 23.60 3.21
C THR A 94 12.05 24.30 4.13
N GLN A 95 11.63 25.32 4.88
CA GLN A 95 12.46 25.98 5.89
C GLN A 95 12.95 25.00 6.98
N ARG A 96 12.07 24.14 7.51
CA ARG A 96 12.47 23.10 8.48
C ARG A 96 13.47 22.11 7.88
N LEU A 97 13.33 21.81 6.59
CA LEU A 97 14.19 20.90 5.86
C LEU A 97 15.60 21.51 5.70
N LEU A 98 15.69 22.75 5.22
CA LEU A 98 16.95 23.50 5.12
C LEU A 98 17.67 23.65 6.47
N ARG A 99 16.92 23.87 7.56
CA ARG A 99 17.49 23.94 8.90
C ARG A 99 18.14 22.62 9.32
N LYS A 100 17.49 21.48 9.01
CA LYS A 100 18.05 20.14 9.30
C LYS A 100 19.28 19.84 8.44
N GLU A 101 19.26 20.26 7.18
CA GLU A 101 20.39 20.12 6.25
C GLU A 101 21.63 20.85 6.78
N ARG A 102 21.49 22.12 7.19
CA ARG A 102 22.58 22.90 7.79
C ARG A 102 23.13 22.23 9.04
N LEU A 103 22.25 21.72 9.90
CA LEU A 103 22.64 21.05 11.13
C LEU A 103 23.37 19.74 10.87
N LEU A 104 22.96 18.99 9.83
CA LEU A 104 23.65 17.79 9.38
C LEU A 104 25.05 18.11 8.85
N ARG A 105 25.20 19.14 8.00
CA ARG A 105 26.52 19.57 7.49
C ARG A 105 27.48 19.95 8.62
N LYS A 106 27.01 20.71 9.61
CA LYS A 106 27.80 21.04 10.81
C LYS A 106 28.29 19.77 11.52
N ARG A 107 27.38 18.82 11.79
CA ARG A 107 27.74 17.54 12.42
C ARG A 107 28.71 16.68 11.61
N LEU A 108 28.73 16.80 10.28
CA LEU A 108 29.68 16.09 9.43
C LEU A 108 31.06 16.78 9.48
N ALA A 109 31.09 18.11 9.44
CA ALA A 109 32.30 18.90 9.60
C ALA A 109 32.96 18.67 10.97
N ASP A 110 32.17 18.63 12.05
CA ASP A 110 32.65 18.33 13.40
C ASP A 110 33.31 16.94 13.51
N LYS A 111 32.95 16.02 12.61
CA LYS A 111 33.52 14.66 12.52
C LYS A 111 34.66 14.56 11.50
N GLY A 112 35.10 15.67 10.91
CA GLY A 112 36.14 15.71 9.89
C GLY A 112 35.72 15.18 8.51
N LEU A 113 34.41 14.99 8.27
CA LEU A 113 33.91 14.51 6.98
C LEU A 113 33.46 15.71 6.12
N HIS A 114 34.29 16.09 5.16
CA HIS A 114 34.00 17.16 4.22
C HIS A 114 33.16 16.63 3.04
N TYR A 115 31.86 16.49 3.27
CA TYR A 115 30.92 15.94 2.28
C TYR A 115 29.98 17.01 1.74
N ASP A 116 30.19 17.39 0.48
CA ASP A 116 29.30 18.29 -0.24
C ASP A 116 28.28 17.48 -1.06
N PHE A 117 27.03 17.48 -0.60
CA PHE A 117 25.93 16.83 -1.29
C PHE A 117 24.98 17.88 -1.88
N PRO A 118 24.41 17.62 -3.08
CA PRO A 118 23.39 18.48 -3.65
C PRO A 118 22.19 18.53 -2.70
N GLY A 119 22.07 19.67 -2.03
CA GLY A 119 21.13 19.90 -0.95
C GLY A 119 19.67 19.95 -1.40
N PHE A 120 18.77 20.06 -0.43
CA PHE A 120 17.36 20.25 -0.72
C PHE A 120 17.09 21.64 -1.32
N ALA A 121 17.98 22.61 -1.06
CA ALA A 121 17.97 23.91 -1.74
C ALA A 121 18.16 23.78 -3.26
N THR A 122 19.06 22.91 -3.71
CA THR A 122 19.39 22.75 -5.13
C THR A 122 18.26 22.09 -5.91
N GLN A 123 17.52 21.16 -5.28
CA GLN A 123 16.40 20.45 -5.92
C GLN A 123 15.17 21.34 -6.21
N GLU A 124 14.93 22.39 -5.41
CA GLU A 124 13.84 23.34 -5.66
C GLU A 124 14.08 24.12 -6.96
N LEU A 125 15.33 24.47 -7.25
CA LEU A 125 15.73 25.19 -8.47
C LEU A 125 15.57 24.33 -9.73
N CYS A 126 15.93 23.04 -9.67
CA CYS A 126 15.83 22.12 -10.81
C CYS A 126 14.38 21.86 -11.28
N LYS A 127 13.39 21.88 -10.37
CA LYS A 127 11.97 21.67 -10.72
C LYS A 127 11.36 22.87 -11.44
N ASN A 128 11.81 24.08 -11.11
CA ASN A 128 11.37 25.30 -11.79
C ASN A 128 11.91 25.38 -13.22
N ARG A 129 13.15 24.89 -13.46
CA ARG A 129 13.76 24.84 -14.81
C ARG A 129 13.05 23.89 -15.79
N LYS A 130 12.36 22.84 -15.30
CA LYS A 130 11.59 21.90 -16.14
C LYS A 130 10.20 22.42 -16.56
N LYS A 131 9.75 23.58 -16.08
CA LYS A 131 8.44 24.17 -16.44
C LYS A 131 8.48 25.12 -17.64
N VAL A 132 9.57 25.16 -18.39
CA VAL A 132 9.70 25.99 -19.59
C VAL A 132 9.84 25.09 -20.82
N LYS A 133 8.91 25.27 -21.77
CA LYS A 133 8.74 24.65 -23.11
C LYS A 133 8.00 23.30 -23.19
N THR A 134 6.67 23.37 -23.17
CA THR A 134 5.85 22.62 -24.15
C THR A 134 5.18 23.64 -25.06
N SER A 135 5.61 23.68 -26.31
CA SER A 135 5.02 24.50 -27.38
C SER A 135 3.53 24.19 -27.55
N LYS A 136 2.74 25.26 -27.65
CA LYS A 136 1.34 25.31 -28.11
C LYS A 136 1.07 24.26 -29.20
N LYS A 137 0.30 23.20 -28.91
CA LYS A 137 -0.41 22.46 -29.97
C LYS A 137 -1.54 23.35 -30.46
N ARG A 138 -1.46 23.75 -31.73
CA ARG A 138 -2.55 24.41 -32.46
C ARG A 138 -3.75 23.47 -32.49
N LYS A 139 -4.95 23.99 -32.24
CA LYS A 139 -6.20 23.30 -32.59
C LYS A 139 -6.36 23.35 -34.11
N PRO A 140 -6.57 22.24 -34.82
CA PRO A 140 -7.24 22.32 -36.10
C PRO A 140 -8.75 22.29 -35.84
N ASN A 141 -9.43 23.39 -36.19
CA ASN A 141 -10.82 23.30 -36.59
C ASN A 141 -10.83 22.63 -37.96
N VAL A 142 -11.40 21.43 -38.05
CA VAL A 142 -11.89 20.88 -39.31
C VAL A 142 -13.34 20.49 -39.05
N SER A 143 -14.23 21.37 -39.49
CA SER A 143 -15.62 21.06 -39.77
C SER A 143 -15.65 20.11 -40.97
N LEU A 144 -15.99 18.85 -40.74
CA LEU A 144 -16.55 17.97 -41.77
C LEU A 144 -17.71 17.21 -41.16
N ILE A 145 -18.89 17.56 -41.67
CA ILE A 145 -20.09 16.75 -41.63
C ILE A 145 -19.84 15.58 -42.58
N SER A 146 -19.89 14.33 -42.12
CA SER A 146 -20.40 13.20 -42.91
C SER A 146 -20.71 12.02 -42.00
N GLN A 147 -21.92 11.50 -42.15
CA GLN A 147 -22.36 10.22 -41.62
C GLN A 147 -21.69 9.12 -42.44
N ASP A 148 -20.94 8.20 -41.82
CA ASP A 148 -20.54 6.93 -42.44
C ASP A 148 -20.46 5.80 -41.38
N PRO A 149 -20.87 4.57 -41.70
CA PRO A 149 -20.97 3.46 -40.76
C PRO A 149 -19.62 2.80 -40.45
N THR A 150 -19.45 2.34 -39.21
CA THR A 150 -18.23 1.65 -38.74
C THR A 150 -17.96 0.34 -39.47
N PRO A 151 -16.73 0.03 -39.90
CA PRO A 151 -16.43 -1.21 -40.58
C PRO A 151 -16.35 -2.39 -39.59
N VAL A 152 -17.10 -3.43 -39.93
CA VAL A 152 -17.12 -4.73 -39.25
C VAL A 152 -15.83 -5.51 -39.57
N CYS A 153 -15.29 -6.21 -38.56
CA CYS A 153 -14.10 -7.06 -38.66
C CYS A 153 -14.19 -8.06 -39.82
N THR A 154 -13.26 -7.97 -40.77
CA THR A 154 -13.03 -8.97 -41.82
C THR A 154 -11.98 -10.00 -41.37
N PRO A 155 -12.13 -11.29 -41.76
CA PRO A 155 -11.37 -12.42 -41.19
C PRO A 155 -9.88 -12.46 -41.55
N ALA A 156 -9.40 -11.61 -42.46
CA ALA A 156 -7.99 -11.54 -42.85
C ALA A 156 -7.03 -11.17 -41.68
N VAL A 157 -7.55 -10.58 -40.61
CA VAL A 157 -6.76 -10.25 -39.40
C VAL A 157 -6.46 -11.50 -38.55
N LEU A 158 -7.27 -12.56 -38.66
CA LEU A 158 -7.07 -13.79 -37.88
C LEU A 158 -6.02 -14.72 -38.48
N GLU A 159 -5.85 -14.74 -39.81
CA GLU A 159 -4.82 -15.57 -40.45
C GLU A 159 -3.40 -15.08 -40.15
N ARG A 160 -3.20 -13.76 -40.00
CA ARG A 160 -1.90 -13.18 -39.60
C ARG A 160 -1.41 -13.61 -38.22
N ARG A 161 -2.29 -14.11 -37.34
CA ARG A 161 -1.88 -14.60 -36.00
C ARG A 161 -1.54 -16.09 -35.98
N LYS A 162 -1.90 -16.86 -37.01
CA LYS A 162 -1.53 -18.29 -37.11
C LYS A 162 -0.15 -18.51 -37.73
N ALA A 163 0.39 -17.56 -38.49
CA ALA A 163 1.68 -17.69 -39.18
C ALA A 163 2.92 -17.32 -38.32
N ALA A 164 2.80 -17.30 -36.99
CA ALA A 164 3.91 -17.02 -36.06
C ALA A 164 4.11 -18.15 -35.03
N GLN A 165 3.94 -19.40 -35.46
CA GLN A 165 4.58 -20.55 -34.83
C GLN A 165 5.83 -20.87 -35.66
N VAL A 166 6.99 -20.56 -35.10
CA VAL A 166 8.28 -21.12 -35.53
C VAL A 166 8.61 -22.13 -34.44
N ASP A 167 8.66 -23.39 -34.84
CA ASP A 167 9.25 -24.48 -34.08
C ASP A 167 10.78 -24.30 -34.14
N ASP A 168 11.45 -24.23 -32.99
CA ASP A 168 12.90 -24.39 -32.88
C ASP A 168 13.18 -25.20 -31.60
N ASP A 169 13.38 -26.50 -31.80
CA ASP A 169 14.08 -27.41 -30.88
C ASP A 169 15.58 -27.09 -30.92
N ALA A 170 16.20 -26.74 -29.78
CA ALA A 170 17.61 -27.07 -29.45
C ALA A 170 18.04 -26.49 -28.07
N GLU A 171 18.37 -27.41 -27.16
CA GLU A 171 19.32 -27.33 -26.04
C GLU A 171 19.01 -26.38 -24.85
N ASP A 172 18.65 -27.03 -23.73
CA ASP A 172 18.57 -26.50 -22.37
C ASP A 172 19.97 -26.24 -21.77
N ASP A 173 20.35 -24.96 -21.63
CA ASP A 173 21.42 -24.56 -20.70
C ASP A 173 20.81 -23.91 -19.44
N GLU A 174 20.66 -24.73 -18.40
CA GLU A 174 20.22 -24.33 -17.06
C GLU A 174 21.25 -23.37 -16.41
N VAL A 175 20.92 -22.08 -16.34
CA VAL A 175 21.72 -21.10 -15.57
C VAL A 175 21.40 -21.24 -14.08
N THR A 176 22.16 -22.08 -13.37
CA THR A 176 22.08 -22.21 -11.91
C THR A 176 22.68 -20.99 -11.20
N LEU A 177 21.84 -20.08 -10.69
CA LEU A 177 22.27 -18.97 -9.82
C LEU A 177 22.61 -19.48 -8.41
N ARG A 178 23.89 -19.75 -8.13
CA ARG A 178 24.38 -20.06 -6.78
C ARG A 178 24.28 -18.82 -5.87
N LEU A 179 23.30 -18.81 -4.97
CA LEU A 179 23.24 -17.85 -3.86
C LEU A 179 24.30 -18.22 -2.80
N PRO A 180 24.99 -17.24 -2.19
CA PRO A 180 25.95 -17.51 -1.12
C PRO A 180 25.24 -18.10 0.12
N PRO A 181 25.89 -19.01 0.85
CA PRO A 181 25.29 -19.66 2.02
C PRO A 181 24.98 -18.63 3.13
N ALA A 182 23.86 -18.84 3.81
CA ALA A 182 23.41 -18.00 4.92
C ALA A 182 24.45 -17.99 6.04
N SER A 183 25.20 -16.90 6.18
CA SER A 183 26.09 -16.68 7.30
C SER A 183 25.28 -16.50 8.60
N VAL A 184 25.37 -17.53 9.44
CA VAL A 184 25.32 -17.59 10.91
C VAL A 184 24.76 -16.36 11.66
N ASN A 185 23.73 -16.63 12.46
CA ASN A 185 23.07 -15.71 13.39
C ASN A 185 24.04 -15.01 14.35
N ASN A 186 24.34 -13.74 14.11
CA ASN A 186 24.79 -12.83 15.15
C ASN A 186 23.65 -11.87 15.52
N ALA A 187 22.87 -12.28 16.52
CA ALA A 187 21.83 -11.47 17.14
C ALA A 187 22.48 -10.31 17.93
N MET A 188 22.82 -9.22 17.24
CA MET A 188 23.17 -7.96 17.89
C MET A 188 21.91 -7.41 18.60
N GLN A 189 21.87 -7.53 19.93
CA GLN A 189 20.80 -6.95 20.74
C GLN A 189 20.79 -5.43 20.58
N ARG A 190 19.71 -4.89 20.01
CA ARG A 190 19.48 -3.44 19.96
C ARG A 190 19.21 -2.92 21.37
N PRO A 191 19.93 -1.87 21.85
CA PRO A 191 19.67 -1.32 23.18
C PRO A 191 18.26 -0.72 23.24
N LYS A 192 17.53 -1.06 24.31
CA LYS A 192 16.18 -0.53 24.60
C LYS A 192 16.29 0.98 24.83
N LYS A 193 15.48 1.78 24.11
CA LYS A 193 15.37 3.22 24.33
C LYS A 193 14.76 3.49 25.71
N LEU A 194 15.51 4.14 26.59
CA LEU A 194 15.00 4.65 27.86
C LEU A 194 13.94 5.75 27.62
N PRO A 195 12.87 5.81 28.43
CA PRO A 195 11.87 6.86 28.34
C PRO A 195 12.47 8.22 28.75
N ARG A 196 12.20 9.25 27.94
CA ARG A 196 12.60 10.62 28.25
C ARG A 196 11.79 11.15 29.43
N LYS A 197 12.44 11.39 30.58
CA LYS A 197 11.87 12.20 31.68
C LYS A 197 11.75 13.66 31.20
N ARG A 198 10.56 14.24 31.34
CA ARG A 198 10.33 15.69 31.12
C ARG A 198 10.66 16.43 32.42
N PRO A 199 11.42 17.53 32.40
CA PRO A 199 11.55 18.38 33.57
C PRO A 199 10.26 19.17 33.76
N ASN A 200 9.66 19.06 34.95
CA ASN A 200 8.55 19.91 35.37
C ASN A 200 9.11 21.29 35.71
N LEU A 201 8.84 22.29 34.86
CA LEU A 201 9.01 23.69 35.24
C LEU A 201 7.82 24.07 36.11
N LYS A 202 8.05 24.21 37.42
CA LYS A 202 7.13 24.88 38.33
C LYS A 202 7.09 26.35 37.92
N ILE A 203 5.89 26.83 37.61
CA ILE A 203 5.59 28.26 37.47
C ILE A 203 5.56 28.81 38.91
N GLN A 204 6.39 29.82 39.17
CA GLN A 204 6.21 30.75 40.28
C GLN A 204 5.66 32.05 39.68
#